data_AF-F9VE00-F1
#
_entry.id   AF-F9VE00-F1
#
_cell.length_a   1.000
_cell.length_b   1.000
_cell.length_c   1.000
_cell.angle_alpha   90.00
_cell.angle_beta   90.00
_cell.angle_gamma   90.00
#
_symmetry.space_group_name_H-M   'P 1'
#
loop_
_entity.id
_entity.type
_entity.pdbx_description
1 polymer ?
#
loop_
_entity_poly.entity_id
_entity_poly.type
_entity_poly.pdbx_seq_one_letter_code
_entity_poly.pdbx_strand_id
1 'polypeptide(L)'
;MYKKLLRKINNLSELVMKFSDKELKNKTDELKKRISNNEKEIDIIAEAFAVVREADRRVLGLYPTDEQVLGALALYEGQIAEMKTG
;
A
#
# COMPACT_ATOMS: atom_id res chain seq x y z
N MET A 1 -3.27 7.71 14.20
CA MET A 1 -2.32 7.90 13.08
C MET A 1 -2.70 7.06 11.86
N TYR A 2 -2.82 5.74 12.01
CA TYR A 2 -3.14 4.80 10.92
C TYR A 2 -4.43 5.10 10.14
N LYS A 3 -5.53 5.50 10.79
CA LYS A 3 -6.78 5.85 10.09
C LYS A 3 -6.59 6.96 9.03
N LYS A 4 -5.67 7.90 9.27
CA LYS A 4 -5.36 8.97 8.30
C LYS A 4 -4.58 8.43 7.09
N LEU A 5 -3.64 7.51 7.34
CA LEU A 5 -2.90 6.82 6.28
C LEU A 5 -3.82 5.89 5.47
N LEU A 6 -4.64 5.09 6.14
CA LEU A 6 -5.66 4.25 5.51
C LEU A 6 -6.56 5.07 4.57
N ARG A 7 -7.05 6.23 5.02
CA ARG A 7 -7.84 7.12 4.16
C ARG A 7 -7.06 7.59 2.93
N LYS A 8 -5.77 7.93 3.06
CA LYS A 8 -4.93 8.26 1.91
C LYS A 8 -4.79 7.07 0.95
N ILE A 9 -4.58 5.87 1.47
CA ILE A 9 -4.50 4.62 0.68
C ILE A 9 -5.80 4.40 -0.09
N ASN A 10 -6.94 4.50 0.58
CA ASN A 10 -8.26 4.32 -0.04
C ASN A 10 -8.51 5.37 -1.13
N ASN A 11 -8.14 6.63 -0.90
CA ASN A 11 -8.24 7.69 -1.91
C ASN A 11 -7.37 7.46 -3.15
N LEU A 12 -6.28 6.70 -3.03
CA LEU A 12 -5.42 6.34 -4.18
C LEU A 12 -5.97 5.13 -4.95
N SER A 13 -6.89 4.35 -4.38
CA SER A 13 -7.39 3.11 -5.00
C SER A 13 -8.01 3.35 -6.38
N GLU A 14 -8.81 4.40 -6.55
CA GLU A 14 -9.42 4.72 -7.85
C GLU A 14 -8.40 5.07 -8.93
N LEU A 15 -7.29 5.71 -8.54
CA LEU A 15 -6.20 6.05 -9.44
C LEU A 15 -5.42 4.79 -9.84
N VAL A 16 -5.02 4.00 -8.84
CA VAL A 16 -4.18 2.81 -9.06
C VAL A 16 -4.94 1.73 -9.85
N MET A 17 -6.25 1.60 -9.65
CA MET A 17 -7.10 0.68 -10.43
C MET A 17 -7.08 0.99 -11.93
N LYS A 18 -6.84 2.24 -12.34
CA LYS A 18 -6.79 2.65 -13.74
C LYS A 18 -5.46 2.31 -14.44
N PHE A 19 -4.43 1.94 -13.68
CA PHE A 19 -3.15 1.55 -14.25
C PHE A 19 -3.27 0.23 -15.02
N SER A 20 -2.58 0.12 -16.15
CA SER A 20 -2.27 -1.16 -16.78
C SER A 20 -1.32 -1.99 -15.91
N ASP A 21 -1.19 -3.29 -16.18
CA ASP A 21 -0.25 -4.15 -15.44
C ASP A 21 1.19 -3.65 -15.55
N LYS A 22 1.55 -3.10 -16.71
CA LYS A 22 2.87 -2.51 -16.95
C LYS A 22 3.08 -1.26 -16.09
N GLU A 23 2.11 -0.36 -16.05
CA GLU A 23 2.17 0.84 -15.21
C GLU A 23 2.23 0.48 -13.73
N LEU A 24 1.41 -0.48 -13.27
CA LEU A 24 1.41 -0.95 -11.90
C LEU A 24 2.78 -1.54 -11.51
N LYS A 25 3.38 -2.35 -12.39
CA LYS A 25 4.73 -2.91 -12.17
C LYS A 25 5.79 -1.81 -12.10
N ASN A 26 5.73 -0.81 -13.00
CA ASN A 26 6.67 0.30 -13.05
C ASN A 26 6.64 1.17 -11.78
N LYS A 27 5.53 1.19 -11.02
CA LYS A 27 5.48 1.88 -9.72
C LYS A 27 6.56 1.40 -8.76
N THR A 28 6.95 0.12 -8.82
CA THR A 28 8.03 -0.41 -7.98
C THR A 28 9.35 0.32 -8.23
N ASP A 29 9.71 0.50 -9.49
CA ASP A 29 10.96 1.17 -9.87
C ASP A 29 10.91 2.66 -9.55
N GLU A 30 9.75 3.29 -9.74
CA GLU A 30 9.53 4.70 -9.37
C GLU A 30 9.69 4.93 -7.87
N LEU A 31 9.04 4.11 -7.04
CA LEU A 31 9.11 4.22 -5.58
C LEU A 31 10.54 3.97 -5.07
N LYS A 32 11.25 2.96 -5.61
CA LYS A 32 12.67 2.73 -5.30
C LYS A 32 13.54 3.93 -5.65
N LYS A 33 13.33 4.52 -6.83
CA LYS A 33 14.07 5.70 -7.28
C LYS A 33 13.81 6.91 -6.37
N ARG A 34 12.58 7.08 -5.92
CA ARG A 34 12.20 8.14 -4.97
C ARG A 34 12.92 7.99 -3.63
N ILE A 35 12.95 6.79 -3.07
CA ILE A 35 13.73 6.49 -1.86
C ILE A 35 15.23 6.72 -2.06
N SER A 36 15.79 6.27 -3.19
CA SER A 36 17.22 6.51 -3.48
C SER A 36 17.55 8.00 -3.63
N ASN A 37 16.55 8.83 -3.95
CA ASN A 37 16.67 10.28 -4.03
C ASN A 37 16.38 10.98 -2.70
N ASN A 38 16.48 10.27 -1.56
CA ASN A 38 16.27 10.77 -0.20
C ASN A 38 14.84 11.17 0.15
N GLU A 39 13.84 10.74 -0.62
CA GLU A 39 12.45 10.81 -0.16
C GLU A 39 12.25 9.83 1.01
N LYS A 40 11.46 10.19 2.03
CA LYS A 40 11.29 9.33 3.20
C LYS A 40 10.26 8.26 2.91
N GLU A 41 10.42 7.08 3.52
CA GLU A 41 9.46 5.97 3.41
C GLU A 41 8.03 6.39 3.78
N ILE A 42 7.89 7.24 4.81
CA ILE A 42 6.59 7.78 5.25
C ILE A 42 5.87 8.62 4.19
N ASP A 43 6.62 9.21 3.25
CA ASP A 43 6.06 10.03 2.18
C ASP A 43 5.47 9.16 1.07
N ILE A 44 6.01 7.95 0.87
CA ILE A 44 5.58 7.02 -0.18
C ILE A 44 4.65 5.90 0.32
N ILE A 45 4.54 5.68 1.64
CA ILE A 45 3.88 4.49 2.18
C ILE A 45 2.43 4.31 1.71
N ALA A 46 1.67 5.41 1.61
CA ALA A 46 0.28 5.34 1.19
C ALA A 46 0.15 4.86 -0.26
N GLU A 47 1.08 5.27 -1.12
CA GLU A 47 1.13 4.86 -2.51
C GLU A 47 1.62 3.43 -2.66
N ALA A 48 2.66 3.05 -1.92
CA ALA A 48 3.15 1.67 -1.89
C ALA A 48 2.04 0.68 -1.50
N PHE A 49 1.28 0.98 -0.44
CA PHE A 49 0.18 0.13 0.00
C PHE A 49 -0.98 0.08 -1.00
N ALA A 50 -1.30 1.19 -1.65
CA ALA A 50 -2.34 1.21 -2.69
C ALA A 50 -1.94 0.34 -3.90
N VAL A 51 -0.66 0.39 -4.31
CA VAL A 51 -0.10 -0.47 -5.36
C VAL A 51 -0.15 -1.95 -4.97
N VAL A 52 0.21 -2.30 -3.73
CA VAL A 52 0.15 -3.69 -3.24
C VAL A 52 -1.28 -4.21 -3.23
N ARG A 53 -2.27 -3.45 -2.74
CA ARG A 53 -3.67 -3.88 -2.75
C ARG A 53 -4.19 -4.16 -4.15
N GLU A 54 -3.81 -3.33 -5.12
CA GLU A 54 -4.19 -3.56 -6.52
C GLU A 54 -3.46 -4.77 -7.12
N ALA A 55 -2.19 -4.99 -6.76
CA ALA A 55 -1.46 -6.17 -7.20
C ALA A 55 -2.09 -7.46 -6.66
N ASP A 56 -2.44 -7.51 -5.38
CA ASP A 56 -3.15 -8.64 -4.76
C ASP A 56 -4.49 -8.90 -5.46
N ARG A 57 -5.23 -7.83 -5.79
CA ARG A 57 -6.50 -7.95 -6.52
C ARG A 57 -6.34 -8.63 -7.86
N ARG A 58 -5.28 -8.30 -8.60
CA ARG A 58 -5.03 -8.83 -9.95
C ARG A 58 -4.44 -10.23 -9.93
N VAL A 59 -3.52 -10.50 -9.01
CA VAL A 59 -2.74 -11.74 -8.98
C VAL A 59 -3.47 -12.83 -8.19
N LEU A 60 -4.05 -12.48 -7.05
CA LEU A 60 -4.68 -13.42 -6.12
C LEU A 60 -6.22 -13.40 -6.18
N GLY A 61 -6.82 -12.38 -6.81
CA GLY A 61 -8.26 -12.17 -6.77
C GLY A 61 -8.76 -11.70 -5.40
N LEU A 62 -7.85 -11.28 -4.51
CA LEU A 62 -8.15 -10.84 -3.15
C LEU A 62 -7.81 -9.35 -3.03
N TYR A 63 -8.68 -8.57 -2.40
CA TYR A 63 -8.40 -7.18 -2.10
C TYR A 63 -8.24 -7.04 -0.59
N PRO A 64 -7.03 -6.73 -0.07
CA PRO A 64 -6.82 -6.63 1.38
C PRO A 64 -7.82 -5.68 2.02
N THR A 65 -8.43 -6.08 3.14
CA THR A 65 -9.42 -5.27 3.85
C THR A 65 -8.75 -4.08 4.54
N ASP A 66 -9.57 -3.15 5.03
CA ASP A 66 -9.06 -2.00 5.77
C ASP A 66 -8.40 -2.43 7.10
N GLU A 67 -8.88 -3.49 7.76
CA GLU A 67 -8.25 -4.08 8.95
C GLU A 67 -6.89 -4.70 8.63
N GLN A 68 -6.76 -5.39 7.50
CA GLN A 68 -5.49 -5.96 7.05
C GLN A 68 -4.47 -4.86 6.73
N VAL A 69 -4.91 -3.78 6.09
CA VAL A 69 -4.07 -2.60 5.83
C VAL A 69 -3.63 -1.95 7.15
N LEU A 70 -4.53 -1.80 8.13
CA LEU A 70 -4.19 -1.25 9.44
C LEU A 70 -3.19 -2.14 10.18
N GLY A 71 -3.35 -3.46 10.12
CA GLY A 71 -2.40 -4.42 10.68
C GLY A 71 -1.02 -4.30 10.04
N ALA A 72 -0.96 -4.24 8.71
CA ALA A 72 0.30 -4.07 7.98
C ALA A 72 0.98 -2.71 8.26
N LEU A 73 0.21 -1.64 8.46
CA LEU A 73 0.76 -0.35 8.90
C LEU A 73 1.34 -0.41 10.31
N ALA A 74 0.72 -1.17 11.23
CA ALA A 74 1.28 -1.38 12.56
C ALA A 74 2.60 -2.16 12.50
N LEU A 75 2.69 -3.20 11.66
CA LEU A 75 3.94 -3.94 11.43
C LEU A 75 5.03 -3.05 10.84
N TYR A 76 4.68 -2.16 9.90
CA TYR A 76 5.63 -1.18 9.34
C TYR A 76 6.23 -0.26 10.42
N GLU A 77 5.45 0.15 11.43
CA GLU A 77 5.95 0.92 12.58
C GLU A 77 6.67 0.07 13.64
N GLY A 78 6.97 -1.20 13.34
CA GLY A 78 7.65 -2.12 14.25
C GLY A 78 6.80 -2.53 15.46
N GLN A 79 5.47 -2.41 15.37
CA GLN A 79 4.52 -2.78 16.41
C GLN A 79 3.97 -4.20 16.20
N ILE A 80 3.38 -4.78 17.25
CA ILE A 80 2.63 -6.03 17.14
C ILE A 80 1.21 -5.72 16.64
N ALA A 81 0.82 -6.32 15.51
CA ALA A 81 -0.53 -6.26 14.99
C ALA A 81 -1.38 -7.42 15.56
N GLU A 82 -2.19 -7.16 16.58
CA GLU A 82 -3.16 -8.13 17.07
C GLU A 82 -4.38 -8.16 16.15
N MET A 83 -4.57 -9.27 15.44
CA MET A 83 -5.71 -9.54 14.57
C MET A 83 -6.35 -10.86 14.99
N LYS A 84 -7.68 -10.89 15.10
CA LYS A 84 -8.41 -12.13 15.39
C LYS A 84 -8.20 -13.14 14.26
N THR A 85 -8.23 -14.42 14.61
CA THR A 85 -8.15 -15.50 13.63
C THR A 85 -9.40 -15.51 12.76
N GLY A 86 -9.19 -15.39 11.44
CA GLY A 86 -10.19 -15.60 10.39
C GLY A 86 -11.46 -14.78 10.58
#